data_AF-A0A3R5QTW3-F1
#
_entry.id   AF-A0A3R5QTW3-F1
#
_cell.length_a   1.000
_cell.length_b   1.000
_cell.length_c   1.000
_cell.angle_alpha   90.00
_cell.angle_beta   90.00
_cell.angle_gamma   90.00
#
_symmetry.space_group_name_H-M   'P 1'
#
loop_
_entity.id
_entity.type
_entity.pdbx_description
1 polymer ?
#
loop_
_entity_poly.entity_id
_entity_poly.type
_entity_poly.pdbx_seq_one_letter_code
_entity_poly.pdbx_strand_id
1 'polypeptide(L)'
;MGFLSNLFRKKEEEQVRNPSGIYTFYIEDIFTITKLGCIVVGIVKGADIHLGDEVYIVDTKGNRLKSKVMGMENPRFGKMNVAPIGRNIGILLSDIEATQVSKGDIPTNRREN
;
A
#
# COMPACT_ATOMS: atom_id res chain seq x y z
N MET A 1 10.41 -19.88 -25.61
CA MET A 1 10.19 -18.56 -24.95
C MET A 1 9.78 -18.78 -23.49
N GLY A 2 10.73 -19.01 -22.58
CA GLY A 2 10.37 -19.35 -21.20
C GLY A 2 11.48 -19.08 -20.17
N PHE A 3 12.73 -18.97 -20.63
CA PHE A 3 13.85 -18.69 -19.74
C PHE A 3 13.78 -17.28 -19.15
N LEU A 4 13.50 -16.26 -19.98
CA LEU A 4 13.39 -14.88 -19.52
C LEU A 4 12.16 -14.68 -18.61
N SER A 5 10.99 -15.23 -18.95
CA SER A 5 9.79 -15.13 -18.10
C SER A 5 10.00 -15.79 -16.74
N ASN A 6 10.69 -16.94 -16.71
CA ASN A 6 11.03 -17.61 -15.46
C ASN A 6 12.10 -16.85 -14.67
N LEU A 7 13.04 -16.18 -15.35
CA LEU A 7 14.05 -15.34 -14.71
C LEU A 7 13.43 -14.07 -14.09
N PHE A 8 12.48 -13.44 -14.79
CA PHE A 8 11.72 -12.28 -14.28
C PHE A 8 10.82 -12.69 -13.11
N ARG A 9 10.10 -13.80 -13.22
CA ARG A 9 9.27 -14.34 -12.13
C ARG A 9 10.10 -14.76 -10.92
N LYS A 10 11.25 -15.40 -11.13
CA LYS A 10 12.15 -15.79 -10.04
C LYS A 10 12.73 -14.56 -9.33
N LYS A 11 13.05 -13.49 -10.06
CA LYS A 11 13.50 -12.22 -9.48
C LYS A 11 12.42 -11.49 -8.68
N GLU A 12 11.13 -11.66 -9.03
CA GLU A 12 9.99 -11.18 -8.25
C GLU A 12 9.73 -12.03 -7.00
N GLU A 13 9.88 -13.35 -7.09
CA GLU A 13 9.72 -14.30 -5.96
C GLU A 13 10.91 -14.23 -4.97
N GLU A 14 12.10 -13.80 -5.40
CA GLU A 14 13.34 -13.77 -4.63
C GLU A 14 13.63 -12.40 -3.97
N GLN A 15 12.67 -11.45 -4.00
CA GLN A 15 12.68 -10.33 -3.07
C GLN A 15 12.37 -10.84 -1.67
N VAL A 16 13.44 -11.28 -1.02
CA VAL A 16 13.50 -11.64 0.39
C VAL A 16 12.72 -10.61 1.19
N ARG A 17 11.65 -11.06 1.88
CA ARG A 17 10.96 -10.28 2.90
C ARG A 17 12.04 -9.61 3.74
N ASN A 18 12.09 -8.29 3.70
CA ASN A 18 12.82 -7.52 4.69
C ASN A 18 11.76 -7.11 5.72
N PRO A 19 11.38 -7.99 6.69
CA PRO A 19 10.28 -7.75 7.61
C PRO A 19 10.47 -6.50 8.47
N SER A 20 11.69 -5.95 8.50
CA SER A 20 12.05 -4.73 9.22
C SER A 20 11.96 -3.46 8.36
N GLY A 21 11.67 -3.56 7.06
CA GLY A 21 11.58 -2.40 6.18
C GLY A 21 10.40 -1.50 6.55
N ILE A 22 10.65 -0.19 6.63
CA ILE A 22 9.59 0.80 6.82
C ILE A 22 9.09 1.22 5.44
N TYR A 23 7.80 1.03 5.18
CA TYR A 23 7.16 1.61 4.00
C TYR A 23 6.45 2.92 4.34
N THR A 24 6.33 3.76 3.32
CA THR A 24 5.46 4.93 3.29
C THR A 24 4.70 4.93 1.98
N PHE A 25 3.44 5.36 2.02
CA PHE A 25 2.61 5.49 0.84
C PHE A 25 2.31 6.97 0.59
N TYR A 26 2.54 7.44 -0.62
CA TYR A 26 2.29 8.84 -0.99
C TYR A 26 0.96 8.93 -1.71
N ILE A 27 -0.06 9.47 -1.03
CA ILE A 27 -1.42 9.56 -1.55
C ILE A 27 -1.51 10.62 -2.66
N GLU A 28 -1.92 10.19 -3.85
CA GLU A 28 -2.21 11.02 -5.02
C GLU A 28 -3.72 11.26 -5.17
N ASP A 29 -4.55 10.27 -4.84
CA ASP A 29 -6.00 10.40 -4.90
C ASP A 29 -6.74 9.53 -3.88
N ILE A 30 -8.00 9.88 -3.60
CA ILE A 30 -8.83 9.21 -2.58
C ILE A 30 -10.23 9.01 -3.15
N PHE A 31 -10.75 7.79 -3.02
CA PHE A 31 -12.07 7.41 -3.49
C PHE A 31 -12.85 6.66 -2.41
N THR A 32 -14.17 6.66 -2.54
CA THR A 32 -15.04 5.71 -1.82
C THR A 32 -15.67 4.79 -2.84
N ILE A 33 -15.53 3.48 -2.64
CA ILE A 33 -16.35 2.51 -3.36
C ILE A 33 -17.50 2.09 -2.46
N THR A 34 -18.73 2.30 -2.94
CA THR A 34 -19.97 1.90 -2.25
C THR A 34 -19.87 0.42 -1.82
N LYS A 35 -20.11 0.14 -0.54
CA LYS A 35 -20.00 -1.18 0.12
C LYS A 35 -18.59 -1.76 0.33
N LEU A 36 -17.52 -1.13 -0.19
CA LEU A 36 -16.15 -1.57 0.09
C LEU A 36 -15.43 -0.65 1.09
N GLY A 37 -15.60 0.68 0.94
CA GLY A 37 -14.99 1.67 1.82
C GLY A 37 -13.99 2.58 1.11
N CYS A 38 -13.05 3.12 1.88
CA CYS A 38 -12.05 4.09 1.43
C CYS A 38 -10.92 3.40 0.64
N ILE A 39 -10.63 3.95 -0.54
CA ILE A 39 -9.48 3.58 -1.35
C ILE A 39 -8.55 4.78 -1.48
N VAL A 40 -7.29 4.59 -1.15
CA VAL A 40 -6.22 5.57 -1.41
C VAL A 40 -5.37 5.10 -2.58
N VAL A 41 -5.14 5.98 -3.54
CA VAL A 41 -4.29 5.74 -4.72
C VAL A 41 -3.02 6.54 -4.59
N GLY A 42 -1.88 5.95 -4.95
CA GLY A 42 -0.59 6.55 -4.70
C GLY A 42 0.60 5.65 -4.96
N ILE A 43 1.78 6.11 -4.55
CA ILE A 43 3.07 5.46 -4.82
C ILE A 43 3.68 4.88 -3.55
N VAL A 44 4.12 3.62 -3.63
CA VAL A 44 4.87 2.93 -2.58
C VAL A 44 6.31 3.44 -2.49
N LYS A 45 6.81 3.71 -1.28
CA LYS A 45 8.19 4.14 -1.01
C LYS A 45 8.76 3.40 0.20
N GLY A 46 10.09 3.31 0.28
CA GLY A 46 10.82 2.75 1.42
C GLY A 46 10.91 1.22 1.41
N ALA A 47 9.78 0.53 1.55
CA ALA A 47 9.67 -0.92 1.54
C ALA A 47 8.38 -1.36 0.83
N ASP A 48 8.26 -2.66 0.58
CA ASP A 48 7.06 -3.24 -0.05
C ASP A 48 5.87 -3.26 0.92
N ILE A 49 4.66 -3.07 0.39
CA ILE A 49 3.41 -3.20 1.15
C ILE A 49 2.81 -4.57 0.87
N HIS A 50 2.33 -5.26 1.90
CA HIS A 50 1.70 -6.56 1.80
C HIS A 50 0.21 -6.50 2.15
N LEU A 51 -0.55 -7.39 1.51
CA LEU A 51 -1.96 -7.58 1.85
C LEU A 51 -2.08 -8.00 3.32
N GLY A 52 -2.94 -7.30 4.06
CA GLY A 52 -3.17 -7.52 5.47
C GLY A 52 -2.23 -6.77 6.41
N ASP A 53 -1.30 -5.97 5.90
CA ASP A 53 -0.46 -5.12 6.74
C ASP A 53 -1.31 -4.15 7.57
N GLU A 54 -0.92 -3.97 8.83
CA GLU A 54 -1.41 -2.85 9.62
C GLU A 54 -0.80 -1.56 9.10
N VAL A 55 -1.64 -0.54 8.98
CA VAL A 55 -1.21 0.77 8.50
C VAL A 55 -1.62 1.86 9.48
N TYR A 56 -0.71 2.80 9.69
CA TYR A 56 -0.88 4.01 10.48
C TYR A 56 -0.84 5.18 9.52
N ILE A 57 -1.97 5.87 9.36
CA ILE A 57 -2.10 7.05 8.52
C ILE A 57 -1.71 8.25 9.38
N VAL A 58 -0.59 8.87 9.05
CA VAL A 58 -0.05 10.01 9.78
C VAL A 58 -0.46 11.30 9.08
N ASP A 59 -1.17 12.18 9.78
CA ASP A 59 -1.55 13.49 9.24
C ASP A 59 -0.42 14.52 9.37
N THR A 60 -0.62 15.70 8.78
CA THR A 60 0.36 16.81 8.84
C THR A 60 0.63 17.36 10.24
N LYS A 61 -0.23 17.06 11.22
CA LYS A 61 -0.09 17.44 12.63
C LYS A 61 0.52 16.33 13.48
N GLY A 62 0.79 15.15 12.89
CA GLY A 62 1.32 13.97 13.57
C GLY A 62 0.26 13.08 14.21
N ASN A 63 -1.04 13.36 14.06
CA ASN A 63 -2.09 12.45 14.53
C ASN A 63 -2.10 11.18 13.68
N ARG A 64 -2.55 10.07 14.29
CA ARG A 64 -2.50 8.75 13.68
C ARG A 64 -3.85 8.08 13.67
N LEU A 65 -4.26 7.60 12.50
CA LEU A 65 -5.38 6.67 12.35
C LEU A 65 -4.83 5.27 12.06
N LYS A 66 -5.35 4.27 12.77
CA LYS A 66 -5.00 2.86 12.52
C LYS A 66 -5.99 2.25 11.52
N SER A 67 -5.47 1.47 10.58
CA SER A 67 -6.24 0.71 9.60
C SER A 67 -5.49 -0.56 9.18
N LYS A 68 -6.03 -1.28 8.20
CA LYS A 68 -5.44 -2.48 7.60
C LYS A 68 -5.58 -2.45 6.08
N VAL A 69 -4.56 -2.96 5.39
CA VAL A 69 -4.59 -3.18 3.94
C VAL A 69 -5.50 -4.36 3.61
N MET A 70 -6.70 -4.09 3.07
CA MET A 70 -7.70 -5.11 2.75
C MET A 70 -7.66 -5.57 1.29
N GLY A 71 -7.06 -4.77 0.42
CA GLY A 71 -6.89 -5.09 -1.00
C GLY A 71 -5.93 -4.12 -1.66
N MET A 72 -5.20 -4.60 -2.66
CA MET A 72 -4.32 -3.76 -3.48
C MET A 72 -4.50 -4.09 -4.94
N GLU A 73 -4.51 -3.06 -5.78
CA GLU A 73 -4.68 -3.21 -7.22
C GLU A 73 -3.84 -2.20 -7.98
N ASN A 74 -3.24 -2.63 -9.09
CA ASN A 74 -2.66 -1.73 -10.08
C ASN A 74 -3.53 -1.77 -11.35
N PRO A 75 -3.86 -0.63 -11.99
CA PRO A 75 -4.72 -0.61 -13.18
C PRO A 75 -4.21 -1.45 -14.36
N ARG A 76 -2.90 -1.69 -14.46
CA ARG A 76 -2.28 -2.47 -15.55
C ARG A 76 -2.07 -3.94 -15.19
N PHE A 77 -1.81 -4.24 -13.92
CA PHE A 77 -1.44 -5.59 -13.46
C PHE A 77 -2.54 -6.29 -12.64
N GLY A 78 -3.64 -5.60 -12.35
CA GLY A 78 -4.73 -6.11 -11.53
C GLY A 78 -4.36 -6.25 -10.06
N LYS A 79 -5.07 -7.15 -9.37
CA LYS A 79 -4.94 -7.41 -7.94
C LYS A 79 -3.55 -7.93 -7.58
N MET A 80 -3.05 -7.55 -6.40
CA MET A 80 -1.76 -7.98 -5.91
C MET A 80 -1.74 -8.22 -4.40
N ASN A 81 -0.91 -9.16 -3.98
CA ASN A 81 -0.65 -9.45 -2.56
C ASN A 81 0.58 -8.72 -2.02
N VAL A 82 1.48 -8.30 -2.92
CA VAL A 82 2.69 -7.55 -2.61
C VAL A 82 2.78 -6.39 -3.60
N ALA A 83 2.96 -5.19 -3.08
CA ALA A 83 3.16 -3.98 -3.86
C ALA A 83 4.60 -3.49 -3.70
N PRO A 84 5.44 -3.65 -4.74
CA PRO A 84 6.84 -3.27 -4.66
C PRO A 84 7.07 -1.77 -4.51
N ILE A 85 8.21 -1.38 -3.94
CA ILE A 85 8.69 0.01 -3.94
C ILE A 85 8.61 0.62 -5.35
N GLY A 86 8.12 1.86 -5.43
CA GLY A 86 7.99 2.63 -6.67
C GLY A 86 6.74 2.28 -7.49
N ARG A 87 5.92 1.32 -7.06
CA ARG A 87 4.67 0.98 -7.73
C ARG A 87 3.58 2.00 -7.39
N ASN A 88 2.84 2.44 -8.40
CA ASN A 88 1.58 3.16 -8.24
C ASN A 88 0.43 2.14 -8.09
N ILE A 89 -0.33 2.21 -7.01
CA ILE A 89 -1.42 1.26 -6.71
C ILE A 89 -2.60 1.98 -6.03
N GLY A 90 -3.77 1.35 -6.06
CA GLY A 90 -4.87 1.62 -5.14
C GLY A 90 -4.82 0.65 -3.95
N ILE A 91 -5.08 1.16 -2.74
CA ILE A 91 -5.14 0.39 -1.49
C ILE A 91 -6.54 0.57 -0.90
N LEU A 92 -7.25 -0.53 -0.70
CA LEU A 92 -8.49 -0.56 0.10
C LEU A 92 -8.14 -0.65 1.59
N LEU A 93 -8.65 0.30 2.37
CA LEU A 93 -8.40 0.42 3.80
C LEU A 93 -9.59 -0.09 4.61
N SER A 94 -9.33 -0.79 5.72
CA SER A 94 -10.38 -1.18 6.67
C SER A 94 -10.77 -0.01 7.56
N ASP A 95 -12.05 0.08 7.92
CA ASP A 95 -12.55 0.92 9.02
C ASP A 95 -12.20 2.42 8.91
N ILE A 96 -11.93 2.89 7.68
CA ILE A 96 -11.60 4.27 7.37
C ILE A 96 -12.57 4.79 6.32
N GLU A 97 -13.13 5.96 6.56
CA GLU A 97 -13.89 6.73 5.58
C GLU A 97 -12.98 7.67 4.79
N ALA A 98 -13.33 7.97 3.54
CA ALA A 98 -12.55 8.89 2.71
C ALA A 98 -12.46 10.32 3.28
N THR A 99 -13.42 10.72 4.12
CA THR A 99 -13.44 12.02 4.81
C THR A 99 -12.39 12.14 5.92
N GLN A 100 -11.84 11.01 6.38
CA GLN A 100 -10.83 10.95 7.45
C GLN A 100 -9.39 11.00 6.92
N VAL A 101 -9.21 10.95 5.60
CA VAL A 101 -7.90 10.91 4.95
C VAL A 101 -7.81 12.05 3.96
N SER A 102 -6.65 12.69 3.89
CA SER A 102 -6.38 13.80 2.99
C SER A 102 -5.11 13.56 2.17
N LYS A 103 -5.02 14.23 1.01
CA LYS A 103 -3.77 14.29 0.26
C LYS A 103 -2.71 14.96 1.14
N GLY A 104 -1.54 14.34 1.24
CA GLY A 104 -0.46 14.78 2.14
C GLY A 104 -0.35 13.95 3.42
N ASP A 105 -1.38 13.19 3.79
CA ASP A 105 -1.25 12.17 4.84
C ASP A 105 -0.36 11.02 4.35
N ILE A 106 0.37 10.40 5.28
CA ILE A 106 1.37 9.37 4.98
C ILE A 106 1.01 8.07 5.69
N PRO A 107 0.37 7.11 5.00
CA PRO A 107 0.23 5.75 5.49
C PRO A 107 1.60 5.03 5.61
N THR A 108 1.86 4.41 6.76
CA THR A 108 3.11 3.68 7.07
C THR A 108 2.87 2.47 7.98
N ASN A 109 3.73 1.46 7.96
CA ASN A 109 3.72 0.36 8.93
C ASN A 109 4.39 0.70 10.27
N ARG A 110 4.98 1.90 10.41
CA ARG A 110 5.68 2.28 11.63
C ARG A 110 4.67 2.53 12.76
N ARG A 111 4.63 1.62 13.73
CA ARG A 111 4.02 1.84 15.05
C ARG A 111 4.80 2.92 15.79
N GLU A 112 4.11 3.72 16.60
CA GLU A 112 4.82 4.61 17.55
C GLU A 112 5.57 3.74 18.58
N ASN A 113 6.72 4.23 19.06
CA ASN A 113 7.47 3.63 20.16
C ASN A 113 6.99 4.23 21.48
#